data_AF-A0A2T4DPS1-F1
#
_entry.id   AF-A0A2T4DPS1-F1
#
_cell.length_a   1.000
_cell.length_b   1.000
_cell.length_c   1.000
_cell.angle_alpha   90.00
_cell.angle_beta   90.00
_cell.angle_gamma   90.00
#
_symmetry.space_group_name_H-M   'P 1'
#
loop_
_entity.id
_entity.type
_entity.pdbx_description
1 polymer ?
#
loop_
_entity_poly.entity_id
_entity_poly.type
_entity_poly.pdbx_seq_one_letter_code
_entity_poly.pdbx_strand_id
1 'polypeptide(L)'
;MKSRNVSALVLLIVLLSECSSLKENILQKTNIELQKLTSVTYKTEYKNYNPFNGDLVKSYSAETFFDFKSEDSIIGVKYYFNSGQFDYGFNGYYTFYTKEEKKQIIYRTVSVRSELIGIQFLQFSIQNLRDIIPEFLNDSNRVISQLNDTLINKSECFQFDIVEKNSEASYKIYIDKMNYYPKLFIQYLNDEALWEVSYNDFDVLSTISDSLFNYWEQGSDYLIYSTEEHQIAVKSDKKIDKSAITREKAKDWTLPSMDGDSVTLSKIESNLVLIEFWFPYCTGCVSAIPDINEIQKKYKREGLTVYGIEFTKSDSIGLANYIAKYKIESPSLFAGKKVASDYRVLAGPTFFLINKEGEFVYKSEGFFRVELIEAIEKNL
;
A
#
# COMPACT_ATOMS: atom_id res chain seq x y z
N MET A 1 -42.67 -41.89 -19.95
CA MET A 1 -41.34 -41.68 -19.35
C MET A 1 -40.59 -40.63 -20.18
N LYS A 2 -40.22 -39.52 -19.53
CA LYS A 2 -39.09 -38.60 -19.77
C LYS A 2 -38.70 -38.24 -21.22
N SER A 3 -39.09 -37.06 -21.68
CA SER A 3 -38.33 -36.27 -22.67
C SER A 3 -38.68 -34.77 -22.64
N ARG A 4 -38.63 -34.15 -21.46
CA ARG A 4 -38.70 -32.69 -21.32
C ARG A 4 -37.88 -32.35 -20.09
N ASN A 5 -36.64 -31.87 -20.30
CA ASN A 5 -35.79 -31.15 -19.33
C ASN A 5 -34.30 -31.08 -19.76
N VAL A 6 -33.90 -31.68 -20.89
CA VAL A 6 -32.50 -31.58 -21.35
C VAL A 6 -32.22 -30.25 -22.07
N SER A 7 -33.16 -29.73 -22.87
CA SER A 7 -32.95 -28.48 -23.62
C SER A 7 -32.89 -27.22 -22.75
N ALA A 8 -33.63 -27.17 -21.64
CA ALA A 8 -33.57 -26.04 -20.70
C ALA A 8 -32.27 -26.02 -19.89
N LEU A 9 -31.75 -27.21 -19.52
CA LEU A 9 -30.51 -27.34 -18.78
C LEU A 9 -29.29 -27.00 -19.66
N VAL A 10 -29.31 -27.40 -20.94
CA VAL A 10 -28.25 -27.04 -21.91
C VAL A 10 -28.28 -25.55 -22.24
N LEU A 11 -29.46 -24.92 -22.41
CA LEU A 11 -29.54 -23.46 -22.58
C LEU A 11 -29.01 -22.71 -21.36
N LEU A 12 -29.31 -23.18 -20.14
CA LEU A 12 -28.86 -22.55 -18.90
C LEU A 12 -27.33 -22.67 -18.73
N ILE A 13 -26.74 -23.81 -19.09
CA ILE A 13 -25.29 -24.04 -19.02
C ILE A 13 -24.55 -23.20 -20.08
N VAL A 14 -25.10 -23.09 -21.30
CA VAL A 14 -24.52 -22.24 -22.36
C VAL A 14 -24.57 -20.76 -21.97
N LEU A 15 -25.70 -20.28 -21.45
CA LEU A 15 -25.84 -18.90 -20.94
C LEU A 15 -24.90 -18.60 -19.77
N LEU A 16 -24.66 -19.57 -18.88
CA LEU A 16 -23.71 -19.41 -17.77
C LEU A 16 -22.25 -19.38 -18.27
N SER A 17 -21.90 -20.16 -19.29
CA SER A 17 -20.55 -20.16 -19.89
C SER A 17 -20.25 -18.93 -20.76
N GLU A 18 -21.25 -18.38 -21.46
CA GLU A 18 -21.10 -17.11 -22.19
C GLU A 18 -21.02 -15.92 -21.22
N CYS A 19 -21.73 -15.98 -20.10
CA CYS A 19 -21.69 -14.93 -19.08
C CYS A 19 -20.36 -14.93 -18.30
N SER A 20 -19.69 -16.07 -18.12
CA SER A 20 -18.33 -16.09 -17.57
C SER A 20 -17.28 -15.58 -18.57
N SER A 21 -17.40 -15.95 -19.86
CA SER A 21 -16.45 -15.50 -20.89
C SER A 21 -16.59 -14.02 -21.23
N LEU A 22 -17.79 -13.43 -21.13
CA LEU A 22 -18.01 -12.00 -21.34
C LEU A 22 -17.41 -11.14 -20.22
N LYS A 23 -17.35 -11.65 -18.98
CA LYS A 23 -16.82 -10.95 -17.79
C LYS A 23 -15.30 -10.85 -17.81
N GLU A 24 -14.62 -11.97 -18.07
CA GLU A 24 -13.17 -12.00 -18.27
C GLU A 24 -12.77 -11.09 -19.44
N ASN A 25 -13.61 -10.98 -20.46
CA ASN A 25 -13.37 -10.12 -21.63
C ASN A 25 -13.28 -8.62 -21.27
N ILE A 26 -14.10 -8.10 -20.36
CA ILE A 26 -14.10 -6.66 -20.04
C ILE A 26 -12.83 -6.26 -19.29
N LEU A 27 -12.44 -6.98 -18.22
CA LEU A 27 -11.22 -6.67 -17.48
C LEU A 27 -9.96 -6.91 -18.34
N GLN A 28 -9.97 -7.93 -19.20
CA GLN A 28 -8.91 -8.12 -20.20
C GLN A 28 -8.85 -6.93 -21.16
N LYS A 29 -10.00 -6.44 -21.65
CA LYS A 29 -10.08 -5.27 -22.51
C LYS A 29 -9.62 -4.00 -21.80
N THR A 30 -10.01 -3.79 -20.55
CA THR A 30 -9.48 -2.72 -19.69
C THR A 30 -7.96 -2.77 -19.63
N ASN A 31 -7.38 -3.94 -19.32
CA ASN A 31 -5.93 -4.07 -19.31
C ASN A 31 -5.33 -3.71 -20.69
N ILE A 32 -5.89 -4.22 -21.78
CA ILE A 32 -5.43 -3.90 -23.14
C ILE A 32 -5.47 -2.37 -23.40
N GLU A 33 -6.55 -1.68 -23.06
CA GLU A 33 -6.65 -0.22 -23.25
C GLU A 33 -5.66 0.55 -22.35
N LEU A 34 -5.45 0.11 -21.10
CA LEU A 34 -4.43 0.71 -20.23
C LEU A 34 -3.01 0.47 -20.75
N GLN A 35 -2.73 -0.70 -21.33
CA GLN A 35 -1.42 -1.03 -21.92
C GLN A 35 -1.11 -0.24 -23.20
N LYS A 36 -2.12 0.32 -23.88
CA LYS A 36 -1.93 1.21 -25.05
C LYS A 36 -1.53 2.63 -24.68
N LEU A 37 -1.71 3.03 -23.42
CA LEU A 37 -1.34 4.36 -22.96
C LEU A 37 0.18 4.52 -23.08
N THR A 38 0.60 5.60 -23.72
CA THR A 38 2.02 5.97 -23.85
C THR A 38 2.39 7.05 -22.84
N SER A 39 1.53 8.05 -22.68
CA SER A 39 1.58 9.00 -21.58
C SER A 39 0.16 9.45 -21.23
N VAL A 40 -0.11 9.80 -19.98
CA VAL A 40 -1.45 10.17 -19.51
C VAL A 40 -1.39 11.06 -18.28
N THR A 41 -2.33 12.00 -18.21
CA THR A 41 -2.65 12.73 -16.97
C THR A 41 -4.09 12.46 -16.55
N TYR A 42 -4.34 12.47 -15.25
CA TYR A 42 -5.67 12.36 -14.66
C TYR A 42 -5.66 12.91 -13.23
N LYS A 43 -6.84 13.23 -12.70
CA LYS A 43 -7.01 13.59 -11.29
C LYS A 43 -7.43 12.39 -10.48
N THR A 44 -6.75 12.20 -9.36
CA THR A 44 -7.07 11.15 -8.40
C THR A 44 -7.63 11.78 -7.14
N GLU A 45 -8.70 11.22 -6.59
CA GLU A 45 -9.16 11.53 -5.24
C GLU A 45 -9.00 10.30 -4.37
N TYR A 46 -8.28 10.45 -3.25
CA TYR A 46 -8.04 9.39 -2.29
C TYR A 46 -8.89 9.64 -1.04
N LYS A 47 -9.51 8.59 -0.55
CA LYS A 47 -10.14 8.54 0.78
C LYS A 47 -9.69 7.29 1.49
N ASN A 48 -9.22 7.47 2.71
CA ASN A 48 -8.89 6.39 3.63
C ASN A 48 -9.89 6.40 4.77
N TYR A 49 -10.41 5.21 5.08
CA TYR A 49 -11.36 5.02 6.15
C TYR A 49 -10.78 4.10 7.22
N ASN A 50 -11.26 4.29 8.45
CA ASN A 50 -10.92 3.42 9.55
C ASN A 50 -11.72 2.12 9.41
N PRO A 51 -11.07 0.95 9.26
CA PRO A 51 -11.75 -0.32 8.98
C PRO A 51 -12.54 -0.87 10.17
N PHE A 52 -12.57 -0.16 11.31
CA PHE A 52 -13.26 -0.61 12.51
C PHE A 52 -14.56 0.13 12.82
N ASN A 53 -14.70 1.34 12.29
CA ASN A 53 -15.87 2.18 12.51
C ASN A 53 -16.37 2.90 11.25
N GLY A 54 -15.66 2.79 10.12
CA GLY A 54 -16.03 3.40 8.84
C GLY A 54 -15.74 4.89 8.74
N ASP A 55 -15.13 5.52 9.76
CA ASP A 55 -14.88 6.96 9.76
C ASP A 55 -13.83 7.34 8.70
N LEU A 56 -14.05 8.45 8.00
CA LEU A 56 -13.06 9.03 7.10
C LEU A 56 -11.85 9.55 7.90
N VAL A 57 -10.67 9.03 7.61
CA VAL A 57 -9.42 9.34 8.32
C VAL A 57 -8.62 10.40 7.57
N LYS A 58 -8.43 10.20 6.26
CA LYS A 58 -7.67 11.11 5.39
C LYS A 58 -8.36 11.21 4.04
N SER A 59 -8.38 12.41 3.47
CA SER A 59 -8.75 12.61 2.07
C SER A 59 -7.89 13.70 1.44
N TYR A 60 -7.45 13.45 0.23
CA TYR A 60 -6.65 14.38 -0.56
C TYR A 60 -6.82 14.05 -2.05
N SER A 61 -6.46 14.99 -2.91
CA SER A 61 -6.43 14.79 -4.35
C SER A 61 -5.01 14.96 -4.88
N ALA A 62 -4.75 14.39 -6.05
CA ALA A 62 -3.52 14.64 -6.79
C ALA A 62 -3.77 14.69 -8.29
N GLU A 63 -3.17 15.67 -8.97
CA GLU A 63 -2.96 15.58 -10.41
C GLU A 63 -1.82 14.60 -10.67
N THR A 64 -2.08 13.61 -11.50
CA THR A 64 -1.24 12.42 -11.66
C THR A 64 -0.78 12.30 -13.09
N PHE A 65 0.52 12.12 -13.29
CA PHE A 65 1.15 12.04 -14.60
C PHE A 65 1.94 10.74 -14.70
N PHE A 66 1.78 10.03 -15.81
CA PHE A 66 2.56 8.86 -16.14
C PHE A 66 3.13 8.96 -17.54
N ASP A 67 4.42 8.64 -17.68
CA ASP A 67 5.05 8.39 -18.97
C ASP A 67 5.53 6.94 -19.05
N PHE A 68 4.81 6.15 -19.84
CA PHE A 68 5.03 4.72 -20.04
C PHE A 68 6.00 4.42 -21.20
N LYS A 69 6.54 5.46 -21.85
CA LYS A 69 7.62 5.31 -22.85
C LYS A 69 9.01 5.34 -22.21
N SER A 70 9.09 5.42 -20.89
CA SER A 70 10.36 5.41 -20.17
C SER A 70 11.17 4.15 -20.53
N GLU A 71 12.44 4.35 -20.86
CA GLU A 71 13.39 3.26 -21.10
C GLU A 71 14.14 2.87 -19.81
N ASP A 72 13.73 3.37 -18.64
CA ASP A 72 14.34 2.98 -17.38
C ASP A 72 14.20 1.47 -17.13
N SER A 73 15.22 0.88 -16.52
CA SER A 73 15.27 -0.56 -16.26
C SER A 73 14.61 -0.98 -14.96
N ILE A 74 14.05 -0.06 -14.17
CA ILE A 74 13.55 -0.34 -12.81
C ILE A 74 12.10 -0.78 -12.87
N ILE A 75 11.24 0.06 -13.44
CA ILE A 75 9.81 -0.22 -13.64
C ILE A 75 9.30 0.19 -15.03
N GLY A 76 10.14 0.81 -15.87
CA GLY A 76 9.76 1.19 -17.24
C GLY A 76 8.70 2.28 -17.29
N VAL A 77 8.68 3.16 -16.29
CA VAL A 77 7.70 4.25 -16.18
C VAL A 77 8.23 5.40 -15.32
N LYS A 78 8.02 6.63 -15.79
CA LYS A 78 8.17 7.85 -14.99
C LYS A 78 6.81 8.30 -14.50
N TYR A 79 6.76 8.88 -13.30
CA TYR A 79 5.53 9.39 -12.75
C TYR A 79 5.73 10.65 -11.91
N TYR A 80 4.66 11.43 -11.82
CA TYR A 80 4.60 12.63 -11.00
C TYR A 80 3.21 12.78 -10.42
N PHE A 81 3.13 13.13 -9.14
CA PHE A 81 1.91 13.37 -8.39
C PHE A 81 2.01 14.76 -7.76
N ASN A 82 1.09 15.63 -8.10
CA ASN A 82 0.97 16.96 -7.52
C ASN A 82 -0.30 17.02 -6.67
N SER A 83 -0.16 17.05 -5.35
CA SER A 83 -1.31 17.15 -4.43
C SER A 83 -1.66 18.58 -4.02
N GLY A 84 -0.88 19.56 -4.49
CA GLY A 84 -0.91 20.95 -4.02
C GLY A 84 -0.38 21.17 -2.59
N GLN A 85 -0.27 20.12 -1.76
CA GLN A 85 0.34 20.17 -0.43
C GLN A 85 1.75 19.61 -0.40
N PHE A 86 2.02 18.69 -1.32
CA PHE A 86 3.33 18.16 -1.62
C PHE A 86 3.29 17.53 -3.00
N ASP A 87 4.46 17.46 -3.60
CA ASP A 87 4.68 16.74 -4.82
C ASP A 87 5.47 15.46 -4.53
N TYR A 88 5.25 14.44 -5.35
CA TYR A 88 6.01 13.21 -5.33
C TYR A 88 6.27 12.76 -6.76
N GLY A 89 7.49 12.34 -7.08
CA GLY A 89 7.76 11.85 -8.43
C GLY A 89 8.93 10.90 -8.52
N PHE A 90 8.99 10.23 -9.66
CA PHE A 90 10.04 9.31 -10.05
C PHE A 90 10.39 9.53 -11.52
N ASN A 91 11.66 9.82 -11.80
CA ASN A 91 12.13 10.15 -13.15
C ASN A 91 12.82 8.98 -13.88
N GLY A 92 12.79 7.77 -13.31
CA GLY A 92 13.51 6.59 -13.80
C GLY A 92 14.79 6.29 -13.02
N TYR A 93 15.30 7.24 -12.22
CA TYR A 93 16.52 7.06 -11.43
C TYR A 93 16.38 7.60 -9.99
N TYR A 94 15.71 8.72 -9.80
CA TYR A 94 15.48 9.34 -8.50
C TYR A 94 13.99 9.34 -8.17
N THR A 95 13.65 9.07 -6.90
CA THR A 95 12.39 9.59 -6.33
C THR A 95 12.65 10.90 -5.62
N PHE A 96 11.68 11.81 -5.64
CA PHE A 96 11.69 13.01 -4.82
C PHE A 96 10.33 13.26 -4.18
N TYR A 97 10.32 14.09 -3.14
CA TYR A 97 9.11 14.69 -2.61
C TYR A 97 9.35 16.09 -2.06
N THR A 98 8.34 16.95 -2.10
CA THR A 98 8.42 18.31 -1.57
C THR A 98 7.92 18.39 -0.13
N LYS A 99 8.51 19.32 0.64
CA LYS A 99 7.99 19.81 1.92
C LYS A 99 7.70 21.29 1.74
N GLU A 100 6.50 21.59 1.25
CA GLU A 100 6.05 22.93 0.89
C GLU A 100 6.28 23.96 2.01
N GLU A 101 5.89 23.63 3.24
CA GLU A 101 6.04 24.51 4.42
C GLU A 101 7.49 24.95 4.68
N LYS A 102 8.46 24.10 4.32
CA LYS A 102 9.89 24.36 4.54
C LYS A 102 10.61 24.82 3.29
N LYS A 103 9.92 24.84 2.14
CA LYS A 103 10.53 24.98 0.81
C LYS A 103 11.72 24.03 0.65
N GLN A 104 11.49 22.74 0.91
CA GLN A 104 12.52 21.71 0.75
C GLN A 104 12.12 20.66 -0.27
N ILE A 105 13.09 20.19 -1.03
CA ILE A 105 12.98 19.00 -1.88
C ILE A 105 13.91 17.95 -1.30
N ILE A 106 13.38 16.76 -1.08
CA ILE A 106 14.17 15.62 -0.62
C ILE A 106 14.11 14.57 -1.71
N TYR A 107 15.29 14.17 -2.19
CA TYR A 107 15.40 13.13 -3.20
C TYR A 107 16.24 11.94 -2.71
N ARG A 108 16.10 10.81 -3.40
CA ARG A 108 16.95 9.63 -3.24
C ARG A 108 17.10 8.90 -4.55
N THR A 109 18.25 8.26 -4.73
CA THR A 109 18.47 7.31 -5.82
C THR A 109 17.63 6.06 -5.60
N VAL A 110 17.12 5.50 -6.70
CA VAL A 110 16.42 4.22 -6.75
C VAL A 110 17.27 3.27 -7.57
N SER A 111 17.59 2.11 -7.00
CA SER A 111 18.40 1.08 -7.67
C SER A 111 17.61 -0.18 -7.97
N VAL A 112 16.54 -0.45 -7.22
CA VAL A 112 15.74 -1.67 -7.35
C VAL A 112 14.25 -1.39 -7.22
N ARG A 113 13.42 -2.22 -7.88
CA ARG A 113 11.95 -2.09 -7.87
C ARG A 113 11.38 -2.09 -6.45
N SER A 114 11.97 -2.84 -5.51
CA SER A 114 11.47 -2.93 -4.13
C SER A 114 11.48 -1.60 -3.39
N GLU A 115 12.37 -0.67 -3.76
CA GLU A 115 12.43 0.67 -3.16
C GLU A 115 11.25 1.55 -3.55
N LEU A 116 10.52 1.21 -4.63
CA LEU A 116 9.32 1.91 -5.07
C LEU A 116 8.04 1.29 -4.51
N ILE A 117 8.12 0.20 -3.76
CA ILE A 117 6.95 -0.45 -3.19
C ILE A 117 6.51 0.26 -1.90
N GLY A 118 5.21 0.27 -1.65
CA GLY A 118 4.61 0.96 -0.50
C GLY A 118 4.36 2.45 -0.74
N ILE A 119 4.72 2.97 -1.91
CA ILE A 119 4.31 4.30 -2.35
C ILE A 119 2.81 4.25 -2.64
N GLN A 120 2.02 4.84 -1.74
CA GLN A 120 0.56 4.84 -1.79
C GLN A 120 0.01 5.32 -3.13
N PHE A 121 0.61 6.36 -3.71
CA PHE A 121 0.23 6.89 -5.01
C PHE A 121 0.37 5.86 -6.12
N LEU A 122 1.45 5.08 -6.08
CA LEU A 122 1.70 4.03 -7.06
C LEU A 122 0.75 2.86 -6.84
N GLN A 123 0.48 2.47 -5.58
CA GLN A 123 -0.40 1.34 -5.22
C GLN A 123 -1.81 1.45 -5.81
N PHE A 124 -2.39 2.65 -5.89
CA PHE A 124 -3.72 2.85 -6.47
C PHE A 124 -3.67 3.59 -7.82
N SER A 125 -2.54 3.52 -8.51
CA SER A 125 -2.40 4.15 -9.82
C SER A 125 -2.89 3.25 -10.94
N ILE A 126 -3.07 3.87 -12.12
CA ILE A 126 -3.26 3.12 -13.36
C ILE A 126 -2.08 2.19 -13.68
N GLN A 127 -0.84 2.54 -13.29
CA GLN A 127 0.31 1.66 -13.46
C GLN A 127 0.13 0.39 -12.64
N ASN A 128 -0.33 0.51 -11.38
CA ASN A 128 -0.61 -0.67 -10.60
C ASN A 128 -1.77 -1.48 -11.20
N LEU A 129 -2.83 -0.84 -11.71
CA LEU A 129 -3.91 -1.55 -12.41
C LEU A 129 -3.45 -2.32 -13.66
N ARG A 130 -2.50 -1.77 -14.43
CA ARG A 130 -1.84 -2.46 -15.56
C ARG A 130 -1.14 -3.74 -15.13
N ASP A 131 -0.58 -3.75 -13.92
CA ASP A 131 0.16 -4.90 -13.37
C ASP A 131 -0.79 -5.92 -12.72
N ILE A 132 -1.75 -5.47 -11.89
CA ILE A 132 -2.56 -6.38 -11.06
C ILE A 132 -3.77 -6.98 -11.78
N ILE A 133 -4.32 -6.34 -12.82
CA ILE A 133 -5.48 -6.91 -13.53
C ILE A 133 -5.13 -8.27 -14.17
N PRO A 134 -4.00 -8.42 -14.88
CA PRO A 134 -3.53 -9.73 -15.33
C PRO A 134 -3.37 -10.75 -14.20
N GLU A 135 -2.86 -10.33 -13.04
CA GLU A 135 -2.72 -11.22 -11.88
C GLU A 135 -4.08 -11.67 -11.33
N PHE A 136 -5.06 -10.76 -11.25
CA PHE A 136 -6.41 -11.07 -10.82
C PHE A 136 -7.08 -12.09 -11.73
N LEU A 137 -6.91 -11.94 -13.05
CA LEU A 137 -7.49 -12.83 -14.05
C LEU A 137 -6.86 -14.23 -14.06
N ASN A 138 -5.58 -14.35 -13.65
CA ASN A 138 -4.85 -15.62 -13.68
C ASN A 138 -4.79 -16.34 -12.31
N ASP A 139 -5.23 -15.71 -11.22
CA ASP A 139 -5.20 -16.29 -9.89
C ASP A 139 -6.45 -17.11 -9.59
N SER A 140 -6.31 -18.44 -9.59
CA SER A 140 -7.41 -19.37 -9.28
C SER A 140 -7.94 -19.28 -7.83
N ASN A 141 -7.23 -18.57 -6.94
CA ASN A 141 -7.70 -18.25 -5.61
C ASN A 141 -8.64 -17.04 -5.58
N ARG A 142 -8.78 -16.29 -6.67
CA ARG A 142 -9.68 -15.15 -6.75
C ARG A 142 -10.96 -15.51 -7.49
N VAL A 143 -12.05 -14.89 -7.06
CA VAL A 143 -13.37 -14.98 -7.67
C VAL A 143 -13.74 -13.58 -8.11
N ILE A 144 -13.91 -13.41 -9.42
CA ILE A 144 -14.32 -12.15 -10.03
C ILE A 144 -15.79 -12.25 -10.41
N SER A 145 -16.61 -11.35 -9.87
CA SER A 145 -18.06 -11.28 -10.14
C SER A 145 -18.41 -9.92 -10.73
N GLN A 146 -18.91 -9.88 -11.97
CA GLN A 146 -19.54 -8.67 -12.48
C GLN A 146 -20.91 -8.49 -11.83
N LEU A 147 -21.15 -7.28 -11.32
CA LEU A 147 -22.40 -6.84 -10.72
C LEU A 147 -23.20 -6.01 -11.74
N ASN A 148 -24.39 -5.54 -11.34
CA ASN A 148 -25.17 -4.65 -12.19
C ASN A 148 -24.39 -3.38 -12.49
N ASP A 149 -24.45 -2.96 -13.75
CA ASP A 149 -23.87 -1.70 -14.18
C ASP A 149 -24.45 -0.53 -13.37
N THR A 150 -23.63 0.50 -13.17
CA THR A 150 -23.99 1.65 -12.33
C THR A 150 -23.48 2.95 -12.94
N LEU A 151 -23.80 4.07 -12.29
CA LEU A 151 -23.31 5.40 -12.65
C LEU A 151 -22.29 5.87 -11.62
N ILE A 152 -21.07 6.18 -12.07
CA ILE A 152 -20.04 6.84 -11.26
C ILE A 152 -19.76 8.20 -11.90
N ASN A 153 -19.99 9.29 -11.17
CA ASN A 153 -19.79 10.66 -11.68
C ASN A 153 -20.41 10.88 -13.07
N LYS A 154 -21.66 10.43 -13.26
CA LYS A 154 -22.44 10.48 -14.53
C LYS A 154 -21.91 9.61 -15.67
N SER A 155 -20.86 8.81 -15.44
CA SER A 155 -20.33 7.85 -16.41
C SER A 155 -20.97 6.48 -16.17
N GLU A 156 -21.50 5.85 -17.22
CA GLU A 156 -21.94 4.45 -17.13
C GLU A 156 -20.74 3.54 -16.94
N CYS A 157 -20.79 2.71 -15.90
CA CYS A 157 -19.69 1.86 -15.50
C CYS A 157 -20.11 0.40 -15.40
N PHE A 158 -19.25 -0.49 -15.89
CA PHE A 158 -19.24 -1.87 -15.43
C PHE A 158 -18.74 -1.92 -13.98
N GLN A 159 -19.30 -2.82 -13.19
CA GLN A 159 -18.91 -3.01 -11.79
C GLN A 159 -18.44 -4.44 -11.56
N PHE A 160 -17.27 -4.59 -10.93
CA PHE A 160 -16.69 -5.89 -10.60
C PHE A 160 -16.42 -5.98 -9.11
N ASP A 161 -16.73 -7.13 -8.53
CA ASP A 161 -16.33 -7.54 -7.20
C ASP A 161 -15.25 -8.61 -7.32
N ILE A 162 -14.15 -8.44 -6.60
CA ILE A 162 -12.96 -9.30 -6.65
C ILE A 162 -12.68 -9.77 -5.24
N VAL A 163 -12.95 -11.05 -4.98
CA VAL A 163 -12.82 -11.67 -3.66
C VAL A 163 -11.76 -12.75 -3.72
N GLU A 164 -10.80 -12.72 -2.80
CA GLU A 164 -9.84 -13.81 -2.64
C GLU A 164 -10.40 -14.87 -1.68
N LYS A 165 -10.32 -16.15 -2.06
CA LYS A 165 -10.80 -17.27 -1.25
C LYS A 165 -10.04 -17.29 0.08
N ASN A 166 -10.79 -17.39 1.19
CA ASN A 166 -10.25 -17.36 2.55
C ASN A 166 -9.55 -16.04 2.92
N SER A 167 -9.84 -14.96 2.20
CA SER A 167 -9.40 -13.60 2.50
C SER A 167 -10.58 -12.76 3.01
N GLU A 168 -10.28 -11.83 3.90
CA GLU A 168 -11.19 -10.76 4.30
C GLU A 168 -11.00 -9.48 3.47
N ALA A 169 -9.92 -9.43 2.69
CA ALA A 169 -9.69 -8.39 1.71
C ALA A 169 -10.46 -8.71 0.42
N SER A 170 -11.22 -7.73 -0.04
CA SER A 170 -11.91 -7.75 -1.33
C SER A 170 -11.78 -6.38 -2.00
N TYR A 171 -12.05 -6.35 -3.30
CA TYR A 171 -11.91 -5.15 -4.10
C TYR A 171 -13.14 -4.94 -4.97
N LYS A 172 -13.56 -3.69 -5.12
CA LYS A 172 -14.49 -3.30 -6.18
C LYS A 172 -13.82 -2.40 -7.18
N ILE A 173 -13.99 -2.72 -8.45
CA ILE A 173 -13.48 -1.93 -9.57
C ILE A 173 -14.64 -1.50 -10.45
N TYR A 174 -14.68 -0.21 -10.76
CA TYR A 174 -15.66 0.39 -11.64
C TYR A 174 -14.96 0.88 -12.90
N ILE A 175 -15.41 0.39 -14.05
CA ILE A 175 -14.78 0.62 -15.34
C ILE A 175 -15.75 1.37 -16.25
N ASP A 176 -15.33 2.51 -16.78
CA ASP A 176 -16.11 3.31 -17.73
C ASP A 176 -16.40 2.50 -19.01
N LYS A 177 -17.66 2.46 -19.43
CA LYS A 177 -18.09 1.68 -20.61
C LYS A 177 -17.58 2.25 -21.94
N MET A 178 -17.28 3.54 -22.01
CA MET A 178 -16.88 4.21 -23.24
C MET A 178 -15.40 3.96 -23.57
N ASN A 179 -14.52 4.10 -22.58
CA ASN A 179 -13.07 4.04 -22.79
C ASN A 179 -12.36 2.91 -22.03
N TYR A 180 -13.07 2.15 -21.20
CA TYR A 180 -12.54 1.06 -20.39
C TYR A 180 -11.51 1.50 -19.33
N TYR A 181 -11.44 2.79 -19.01
CA TYR A 181 -10.58 3.30 -17.94
C TYR A 181 -11.26 3.16 -16.57
N PRO A 182 -10.48 3.01 -15.49
CA PRO A 182 -11.04 2.97 -14.15
C PRO A 182 -11.71 4.30 -13.82
N LYS A 183 -12.81 4.23 -13.06
CA LYS A 183 -13.50 5.39 -12.46
C LYS A 183 -13.43 5.38 -10.96
N LEU A 184 -13.48 4.20 -10.37
CA LEU A 184 -13.43 4.01 -8.93
C LEU A 184 -12.80 2.65 -8.61
N PHE A 185 -11.94 2.65 -7.60
CA PHE A 185 -11.37 1.46 -7.01
C PHE A 185 -11.61 1.54 -5.51
N ILE A 186 -12.19 0.48 -4.94
CA ILE A 186 -12.42 0.40 -3.50
C ILE A 186 -11.74 -0.86 -2.98
N GLN A 187 -10.86 -0.70 -1.99
CA GLN A 187 -10.35 -1.80 -1.19
C GLN A 187 -11.19 -1.94 0.07
N TYR A 188 -11.62 -3.16 0.33
CA TYR A 188 -12.32 -3.55 1.55
C TYR A 188 -11.44 -4.44 2.41
N LEU A 189 -11.73 -4.43 3.70
CA LEU A 189 -11.20 -5.33 4.70
C LEU A 189 -12.34 -5.64 5.67
N ASN A 190 -12.74 -6.92 5.78
CA ASN A 190 -13.89 -7.32 6.60
C ASN A 190 -15.19 -6.59 6.22
N ASP A 191 -15.45 -6.47 4.91
CA ASP A 191 -16.59 -5.75 4.33
C ASP A 191 -16.65 -4.23 4.62
N GLU A 192 -15.68 -3.70 5.39
CA GLU A 192 -15.52 -2.27 5.63
C GLU A 192 -14.58 -1.66 4.59
N ALA A 193 -14.93 -0.49 4.06
CA ALA A 193 -14.06 0.21 3.12
C ALA A 193 -12.78 0.65 3.85
N LEU A 194 -11.63 0.41 3.24
CA LEU A 194 -10.32 0.86 3.74
C LEU A 194 -9.77 1.99 2.87
N TRP A 195 -9.87 1.82 1.54
CA TRP A 195 -9.47 2.82 0.56
C TRP A 195 -10.54 2.97 -0.51
N GLU A 196 -10.85 4.21 -0.87
CA GLU A 196 -11.66 4.58 -2.03
C GLU A 196 -10.85 5.56 -2.87
N VAL A 197 -10.63 5.20 -4.13
CA VAL A 197 -9.81 5.97 -5.06
C VAL A 197 -10.59 6.20 -6.33
N SER A 198 -10.90 7.47 -6.64
CA SER A 198 -11.58 7.84 -7.88
C SER A 198 -10.60 8.40 -8.91
N TYR A 199 -10.89 8.17 -10.18
CA TYR A 199 -10.05 8.55 -11.31
C TYR A 199 -10.89 9.40 -12.27
N ASN A 200 -10.49 10.66 -12.46
CA ASN A 200 -11.27 11.66 -13.18
C ASN A 200 -10.39 12.41 -14.19
N ASP A 201 -11.03 13.08 -15.14
CA ASP A 201 -10.36 14.00 -16.07
C ASP A 201 -9.15 13.40 -16.82
N PHE A 202 -9.30 12.17 -17.32
CA PHE A 202 -8.26 11.51 -18.13
C PHE A 202 -7.96 12.32 -19.40
N ASP A 203 -6.67 12.63 -19.59
CA ASP A 203 -6.14 13.22 -20.82
C ASP A 203 -4.94 12.39 -21.29
N VAL A 204 -5.10 11.77 -22.47
CA VAL A 204 -4.09 10.90 -23.06
C VAL A 204 -3.18 11.75 -23.93
N LEU A 205 -1.94 11.90 -23.49
CA LEU A 205 -0.97 12.81 -24.09
C LEU A 205 -0.05 12.03 -25.03
N SER A 206 0.30 12.64 -26.16
CA SER A 206 1.31 12.09 -27.07
C SER A 206 2.71 12.11 -26.45
N THR A 207 3.01 13.13 -25.65
CA THR A 207 4.27 13.31 -24.91
C THR A 207 4.04 14.13 -23.64
N ILE A 208 4.73 13.78 -22.56
CA ILE A 208 4.91 14.63 -21.38
C ILE A 208 6.36 15.12 -21.39
N SER A 209 6.58 16.39 -21.07
CA SER A 209 7.94 16.95 -21.03
C SER A 209 8.74 16.31 -19.89
N ASP A 210 9.97 15.87 -20.16
CA ASP A 210 10.90 15.40 -19.13
C ASP A 210 11.19 16.45 -18.06
N SER A 211 10.99 17.74 -18.36
CA SER A 211 11.09 18.80 -17.37
C SER A 211 10.10 18.62 -16.22
N LEU A 212 8.97 17.96 -16.42
CA LEU A 212 8.00 17.69 -15.37
C LEU A 212 8.55 16.68 -14.34
N PHE A 213 9.27 15.65 -14.79
CA PHE A 213 9.84 14.64 -13.89
C PHE A 213 11.15 15.11 -13.23
N ASN A 214 11.77 16.15 -13.79
CA ASN A 214 13.03 16.71 -13.34
C ASN A 214 12.91 18.17 -12.86
N TYR A 215 11.70 18.69 -12.64
CA TYR A 215 11.53 20.11 -12.26
C TYR A 215 12.26 20.44 -10.96
N TRP A 216 12.39 19.45 -10.08
CA TRP A 216 13.12 19.55 -8.84
C TRP A 216 14.62 19.80 -9.04
N GLU A 217 15.19 19.38 -10.18
CA GLU A 217 16.57 19.69 -10.58
C GLU A 217 16.70 21.10 -11.18
N GLN A 218 15.58 21.72 -11.56
CA GLN A 218 15.54 23.00 -12.25
C GLN A 218 15.33 24.15 -11.26
N GLY A 219 16.43 24.63 -10.67
CA GLY A 219 16.54 25.98 -10.08
C GLY A 219 15.35 26.48 -9.26
N SER A 220 14.76 25.62 -8.45
CA SER A 220 13.61 25.97 -7.61
C SER A 220 14.05 26.87 -6.44
N ASP A 221 13.12 27.66 -5.89
CA ASP A 221 13.33 28.41 -4.64
C ASP A 221 13.48 27.48 -3.40
N TYR A 222 13.63 26.17 -3.62
CA TYR A 222 13.63 25.14 -2.59
C TYR A 222 15.06 24.75 -2.28
N LEU A 223 15.31 24.47 -1.00
CA LEU A 223 16.54 23.81 -0.59
C LEU A 223 16.44 22.33 -0.96
N ILE A 224 17.38 21.87 -1.79
CA ILE A 224 17.42 20.49 -2.28
C ILE A 224 18.39 19.71 -1.40
N TYR A 225 17.95 18.55 -0.94
CA TYR A 225 18.74 17.63 -0.14
C TYR A 225 18.62 16.22 -0.69
N SER A 226 19.73 15.48 -0.72
CA SER A 226 19.64 14.03 -0.67
C SER A 226 18.97 13.61 0.64
N THR A 227 18.43 12.39 0.71
CA THR A 227 17.84 11.88 1.95
C THR A 227 18.85 11.88 3.10
N GLU A 228 20.11 11.53 2.83
CA GLU A 228 21.21 11.54 3.80
C GLU A 228 21.53 12.97 4.27
N GLU A 229 21.64 13.92 3.33
CA GLU A 229 21.88 15.33 3.65
C GLU A 229 20.74 15.93 4.46
N HIS A 230 19.49 15.59 4.14
CA HIS A 230 18.31 16.04 4.88
C HIS A 230 18.35 15.54 6.33
N GLN A 231 18.71 14.27 6.53
CA GLN A 231 18.86 13.69 7.87
C GLN A 231 19.94 14.41 8.67
N ILE A 232 21.09 14.72 8.05
CA ILE A 232 22.17 15.48 8.70
C ILE A 232 21.71 16.91 9.03
N ALA A 233 21.07 17.60 8.09
CA ALA A 233 20.57 18.96 8.26
C ALA A 233 19.56 19.03 9.43
N VAL A 234 18.60 18.12 9.47
CA VAL A 234 17.63 17.99 10.58
C VAL A 234 18.31 17.69 11.91
N LYS A 235 19.38 16.89 11.93
CA LYS A 235 20.18 16.60 13.13
C LYS A 235 20.95 17.86 13.60
N SER A 236 21.35 18.75 12.69
CA SER A 236 22.15 19.95 12.99
C SER A 236 21.33 21.20 13.37
N ASP A 237 20.17 21.44 12.73
CA ASP A 237 19.31 22.61 13.00
C ASP A 237 18.57 22.52 14.32
N LYS A 238 18.39 21.31 14.84
CA LYS A 238 17.86 21.13 16.17
C LYS A 238 18.97 21.36 17.19
N LYS A 239 18.92 22.50 17.89
CA LYS A 239 19.05 22.46 19.37
C LYS A 239 17.95 21.51 19.84
N ILE A 240 18.24 20.21 19.89
CA ILE A 240 17.21 19.23 20.18
C ILE A 240 16.86 19.35 21.67
N ASP A 241 15.72 19.99 21.97
CA ASP A 241 14.92 19.54 23.10
C ASP A 241 14.37 18.15 22.74
N LYS A 242 15.08 17.15 23.25
CA LYS A 242 14.97 15.72 22.97
C LYS A 242 13.87 15.08 23.82
N SER A 243 12.88 15.87 24.26
CA SER A 243 11.93 15.47 25.30
C SER A 243 10.46 15.39 24.87
N ALA A 244 10.06 15.98 23.73
CA ALA A 244 8.64 16.17 23.43
C ALA A 244 7.97 15.07 22.59
N ILE A 245 8.72 14.26 21.81
CA ILE A 245 8.16 13.11 21.04
C ILE A 245 8.68 11.76 21.57
N THR A 246 9.77 11.77 22.33
CA THR A 246 10.58 10.59 22.71
C THR A 246 10.38 10.10 24.14
N ARG A 247 9.21 10.34 24.76
CA ARG A 247 8.89 9.84 26.11
C ARG A 247 7.44 9.40 26.30
N GLU A 248 6.64 9.34 25.24
CA GLU A 248 5.32 8.71 25.38
C GLU A 248 5.56 7.21 25.62
N LYS A 249 5.10 6.74 26.77
CA LYS A 249 5.20 5.33 27.12
C LYS A 249 4.24 4.51 26.27
N ALA A 250 4.76 3.44 25.70
CA ALA A 250 3.99 2.41 25.05
C ALA A 250 2.96 1.85 26.04
N LYS A 251 1.67 1.88 25.67
CA LYS A 251 0.63 1.23 26.47
C LYS A 251 0.88 -0.27 26.49
N ASP A 252 0.86 -0.88 27.67
CA ASP A 252 1.08 -2.32 27.80
C ASP A 252 -0.06 -3.12 27.13
N TRP A 253 0.27 -4.30 26.64
CA TRP A 253 -0.67 -5.20 25.99
C TRP A 253 -0.23 -6.65 26.14
N THR A 254 -1.20 -7.56 26.04
CA THR A 254 -0.98 -9.00 25.94
C THR A 254 -1.73 -9.52 24.73
N LEU A 255 -1.03 -10.18 23.81
CA LEU A 255 -1.61 -10.74 22.60
C LEU A 255 -1.23 -12.21 22.45
N PRO A 256 -2.13 -13.06 21.91
CA PRO A 256 -1.79 -14.43 21.57
C PRO A 256 -0.76 -14.48 20.43
N SER A 257 0.18 -15.43 20.51
CA SER A 257 1.18 -15.68 19.48
C SER A 257 0.77 -16.82 18.56
N MET A 258 1.20 -16.74 17.30
CA MET A 258 1.13 -17.87 16.36
C MET A 258 2.05 -19.02 16.78
N ASP A 259 3.06 -18.76 17.62
CA ASP A 259 4.00 -19.75 18.15
C ASP A 259 3.50 -20.45 19.43
N GLY A 260 2.29 -20.12 19.89
CA GLY A 260 1.66 -20.72 21.08
C GLY A 260 1.36 -19.69 22.16
N ASP A 261 2.30 -19.45 23.07
CA ASP A 261 2.06 -18.63 24.26
C ASP A 261 1.81 -17.14 23.95
N SER A 262 1.01 -16.49 24.79
CA SER A 262 0.77 -15.05 24.66
C SER A 262 2.00 -14.24 25.02
N VAL A 263 2.26 -13.17 24.25
CA VAL A 263 3.33 -12.22 24.49
C VAL A 263 2.77 -11.00 25.20
N THR A 264 3.47 -10.52 26.24
CA THR A 264 3.12 -9.27 26.94
C THR A 264 4.27 -8.28 26.78
N LEU A 265 3.99 -7.06 26.33
CA LEU A 265 5.02 -6.06 26.05
C LEU A 265 5.94 -5.83 27.26
N SER A 266 5.35 -5.61 28.45
CA SER A 266 6.10 -5.39 29.68
C SER A 266 6.93 -6.57 30.18
N LYS A 267 6.77 -7.77 29.60
CA LYS A 267 7.53 -8.98 29.96
C LYS A 267 8.65 -9.30 28.97
N ILE A 268 8.82 -8.51 27.90
CA ILE A 268 9.90 -8.72 26.94
C ILE A 268 11.21 -8.23 27.57
N GLU A 269 12.21 -9.09 27.65
CA GLU A 269 13.51 -8.78 28.30
C GLU A 269 14.51 -8.07 27.37
N SER A 270 14.20 -8.00 26.09
CA SER A 270 15.04 -7.40 25.05
C SER A 270 15.27 -5.90 25.30
N ASN A 271 16.45 -5.41 24.92
CA ASN A 271 16.80 -3.99 25.09
C ASN A 271 15.96 -3.08 24.18
N LEU A 272 15.55 -3.60 23.03
CA LEU A 272 14.82 -2.87 22.02
C LEU A 272 13.77 -3.78 21.37
N VAL A 273 12.55 -3.28 21.24
CA VAL A 273 11.42 -4.00 20.64
C VAL A 273 10.92 -3.25 19.42
N LEU A 274 10.98 -3.87 18.25
CA LEU A 274 10.36 -3.38 17.03
C LEU A 274 8.99 -4.06 16.87
N ILE A 275 7.93 -3.26 16.86
CA ILE A 275 6.58 -3.71 16.55
C ILE A 275 6.25 -3.29 15.11
N GLU A 276 5.89 -4.26 14.27
CA GLU A 276 5.26 -4.02 12.97
C GLU A 276 3.76 -4.31 13.07
N PHE A 277 2.92 -3.31 12.86
CA PHE A 277 1.49 -3.54 12.63
C PHE A 277 1.26 -3.86 11.15
N TRP A 278 0.78 -5.06 10.86
CA TRP A 278 0.55 -5.55 9.52
C TRP A 278 -0.82 -6.22 9.40
N PHE A 279 -1.22 -6.55 8.17
CA PHE A 279 -2.38 -7.38 7.90
C PHE A 279 -2.21 -8.12 6.56
N PRO A 280 -2.90 -9.25 6.34
CA PRO A 280 -2.89 -9.93 5.05
C PRO A 280 -3.28 -8.98 3.90
N TYR A 281 -2.62 -9.08 2.75
CA TYR A 281 -2.88 -8.24 1.55
C TYR A 281 -2.50 -6.76 1.69
N CYS A 282 -1.78 -6.43 2.75
CA CYS A 282 -1.03 -5.20 2.82
C CYS A 282 0.21 -5.27 1.91
N THR A 283 0.15 -4.67 0.71
CA THR A 283 1.27 -4.66 -0.26
C THR A 283 2.55 -4.09 0.33
N GLY A 284 2.45 -3.01 1.12
CA GLY A 284 3.58 -2.42 1.82
C GLY A 284 4.21 -3.38 2.84
N CYS A 285 3.40 -4.15 3.56
CA CYS A 285 3.87 -5.14 4.53
C CYS A 285 4.62 -6.27 3.82
N VAL A 286 4.04 -6.84 2.76
CA VAL A 286 4.68 -7.92 1.96
C VAL A 286 6.06 -7.51 1.47
N SER A 287 6.20 -6.25 1.08
CA SER A 287 7.44 -5.72 0.52
C SER A 287 8.50 -5.43 1.57
N ALA A 288 8.09 -5.18 2.82
CA ALA A 288 9.01 -4.99 3.94
C ALA A 288 9.56 -6.32 4.49
N ILE A 289 8.89 -7.46 4.28
CA ILE A 289 9.26 -8.76 4.87
C ILE A 289 10.73 -9.12 4.66
N PRO A 290 11.33 -9.03 3.45
CA PRO A 290 12.74 -9.41 3.26
C PRO A 290 13.68 -8.58 4.14
N ASP A 291 13.45 -7.28 4.24
CA ASP A 291 14.26 -6.37 5.05
C ASP A 291 14.02 -6.58 6.55
N ILE A 292 12.77 -6.81 6.97
CA ILE A 292 12.45 -7.08 8.39
C ILE A 292 13.08 -8.39 8.86
N ASN A 293 13.07 -9.43 8.03
CA ASN A 293 13.78 -10.68 8.30
C ASN A 293 15.30 -10.44 8.43
N GLU A 294 15.89 -9.64 7.54
CA GLU A 294 17.31 -9.27 7.61
C GLU A 294 17.64 -8.51 8.91
N ILE A 295 16.84 -7.48 9.24
CA ILE A 295 16.99 -6.65 10.43
C ILE A 295 16.90 -7.50 11.69
N GLN A 296 15.87 -8.36 11.81
CA GLN A 296 15.75 -9.29 12.92
C GLN A 296 16.99 -10.16 13.03
N LYS A 297 17.43 -10.79 11.94
CA LYS A 297 18.58 -11.69 11.96
C LYS A 297 19.88 -10.98 12.36
N LYS A 298 20.08 -9.75 11.88
CA LYS A 298 21.28 -8.93 12.15
C LYS A 298 21.34 -8.52 13.62
N TYR A 299 20.30 -7.87 14.13
CA TYR A 299 20.34 -7.20 15.44
C TYR A 299 19.79 -8.04 16.60
N LYS A 300 19.26 -9.26 16.36
CA LYS A 300 18.74 -10.13 17.44
C LYS A 300 19.77 -10.42 18.53
N ARG A 301 21.04 -10.62 18.17
CA ARG A 301 22.11 -10.87 19.15
C ARG A 301 22.54 -9.62 19.91
N GLU A 302 22.20 -8.44 19.39
CA GLU A 302 22.54 -7.14 19.97
C GLU A 302 21.42 -6.63 20.91
N GLY A 303 20.30 -7.36 21.00
CA GLY A 303 19.21 -7.06 21.93
C GLY A 303 17.93 -6.54 21.26
N LEU A 304 17.83 -6.60 19.94
CA LEU A 304 16.57 -6.33 19.21
C LEU A 304 15.65 -7.56 19.25
N THR A 305 14.35 -7.34 19.43
CA THR A 305 13.31 -8.32 19.12
C THR A 305 12.23 -7.69 18.27
N VAL A 306 11.82 -8.40 17.22
CA VAL A 306 10.78 -7.95 16.30
C VAL A 306 9.50 -8.75 16.55
N TYR A 307 8.37 -8.07 16.61
CA TYR A 307 7.04 -8.69 16.66
C TYR A 307 6.16 -8.10 15.56
N GLY A 308 5.53 -8.97 14.77
CA GLY A 308 4.50 -8.57 13.82
C GLY A 308 3.13 -8.70 14.46
N ILE A 309 2.41 -7.60 14.69
CA ILE A 309 1.04 -7.59 15.20
C ILE A 309 0.06 -7.49 14.04
N GLU A 310 -0.65 -8.58 13.78
CA GLU A 310 -1.83 -8.59 12.94
C GLU A 310 -2.99 -7.94 13.71
N PHE A 311 -3.58 -6.88 13.17
CA PHE A 311 -4.53 -6.04 13.89
C PHE A 311 -5.95 -6.01 13.31
N THR A 312 -6.21 -6.77 12.25
CA THR A 312 -7.51 -6.74 11.56
C THR A 312 -8.41 -7.92 11.96
N LYS A 313 -7.80 -9.07 12.30
CA LYS A 313 -8.50 -10.29 12.70
C LYS A 313 -8.50 -10.49 14.21
N SER A 314 -9.55 -11.15 14.70
CA SER A 314 -9.64 -11.63 16.09
C SER A 314 -9.13 -13.05 16.29
N ASP A 315 -8.96 -13.83 15.22
CA ASP A 315 -8.50 -15.22 15.26
C ASP A 315 -7.30 -15.46 14.36
N SER A 316 -6.71 -16.66 14.48
CA SER A 316 -5.52 -17.06 13.73
C SER A 316 -5.83 -17.74 12.39
N ILE A 317 -7.12 -17.87 12.01
CA ILE A 317 -7.53 -18.66 10.85
C ILE A 317 -7.00 -18.00 9.57
N GLY A 318 -6.21 -18.76 8.82
CA GLY A 318 -5.58 -18.31 7.58
C GLY A 318 -4.26 -17.55 7.76
N LEU A 319 -3.94 -17.06 8.96
CA LEU A 319 -2.68 -16.34 9.20
C LEU A 319 -1.46 -17.26 9.05
N ALA A 320 -1.54 -18.51 9.53
CA ALA A 320 -0.44 -19.47 9.40
C ALA A 320 -0.03 -19.72 7.94
N ASN A 321 -1.01 -19.82 7.03
CA ASN A 321 -0.76 -19.99 5.61
C ASN A 321 -0.10 -18.74 5.00
N TYR A 322 -0.51 -17.55 5.43
CA TYR A 322 0.08 -16.29 4.97
C TYR A 322 1.54 -16.15 5.43
N ILE A 323 1.80 -16.41 6.71
CA ILE A 323 3.14 -16.40 7.32
C ILE A 323 4.06 -17.38 6.57
N ALA A 324 3.58 -18.60 6.32
CA ALA A 324 4.34 -19.61 5.58
C ALA A 324 4.58 -19.20 4.11
N LYS A 325 3.56 -18.68 3.42
CA LYS A 325 3.63 -18.27 2.02
C LYS A 325 4.67 -17.17 1.79
N TYR A 326 4.69 -16.15 2.65
CA TYR A 326 5.60 -15.01 2.53
C TYR A 326 6.88 -15.14 3.35
N LYS A 327 7.08 -16.26 4.05
CA LYS A 327 8.28 -16.56 4.84
C LYS A 327 8.55 -15.47 5.88
N ILE A 328 7.53 -15.08 6.63
CA ILE A 328 7.67 -14.15 7.75
C ILE A 328 8.42 -14.89 8.87
N GLU A 329 9.61 -14.42 9.23
CA GLU A 329 10.44 -15.04 10.27
C GLU A 329 10.25 -14.39 11.65
N SER A 330 9.59 -13.23 11.70
CA SER A 330 9.26 -12.56 12.95
C SER A 330 8.08 -13.21 13.66
N PRO A 331 8.16 -13.41 14.99
CA PRO A 331 7.03 -13.87 15.79
C PRO A 331 5.79 -13.03 15.51
N SER A 332 4.75 -13.69 15.03
CA SER A 332 3.49 -13.04 14.63
C SER A 332 2.46 -13.18 15.76
N LEU A 333 1.88 -12.06 16.16
CA LEU A 333 0.81 -11.94 17.13
C LEU A 333 -0.49 -11.59 16.41
N PHE A 334 -1.64 -11.99 16.96
CA PHE A 334 -2.95 -11.70 16.37
C PHE A 334 -3.91 -11.10 17.40
N ALA A 335 -5.14 -10.77 17.00
CA ALA A 335 -6.11 -10.04 17.83
C ALA A 335 -5.64 -8.63 18.23
N GLY A 336 -4.82 -8.00 17.39
CA GLY A 336 -4.17 -6.71 17.67
C GLY A 336 -5.05 -5.48 17.59
N LYS A 337 -6.33 -5.57 17.21
CA LYS A 337 -7.25 -4.43 16.97
C LYS A 337 -7.25 -3.40 18.10
N LYS A 338 -7.32 -3.85 19.35
CA LYS A 338 -7.31 -2.94 20.52
C LYS A 338 -5.95 -2.23 20.65
N VAL A 339 -4.85 -2.95 20.45
CA VAL A 339 -3.49 -2.41 20.54
C VAL A 339 -3.25 -1.39 19.44
N ALA A 340 -3.67 -1.69 18.21
CA ALA A 340 -3.64 -0.76 17.09
C ALA A 340 -4.40 0.53 17.41
N SER A 341 -5.61 0.43 17.94
CA SER A 341 -6.39 1.60 18.39
C SER A 341 -5.68 2.39 19.49
N ASP A 342 -5.13 1.70 20.51
CA ASP A 342 -4.40 2.31 21.62
C ASP A 342 -3.14 3.08 21.16
N TYR A 343 -2.49 2.59 20.10
CA TYR A 343 -1.27 3.13 19.50
C TYR A 343 -1.58 4.10 18.34
N ARG A 344 -2.86 4.34 18.06
CA ARG A 344 -3.36 5.18 16.94
C ARG A 344 -2.80 4.72 15.59
N VAL A 345 -2.83 3.42 15.36
CA VAL A 345 -2.49 2.78 14.09
C VAL A 345 -3.72 2.82 13.19
N LEU A 346 -3.55 3.41 12.01
CA LEU A 346 -4.62 3.64 11.04
C LEU A 346 -4.47 2.77 9.78
N ALA A 347 -3.23 2.38 9.47
CA ALA A 347 -2.90 1.56 8.30
C ALA A 347 -1.63 0.73 8.57
N GLY A 348 -1.43 -0.30 7.76
CA GLY A 348 -0.21 -1.10 7.72
C GLY A 348 0.62 -0.80 6.45
N PRO A 349 1.95 -1.04 6.49
CA PRO A 349 2.69 -1.37 7.70
C PRO A 349 2.88 -0.11 8.55
N THR A 350 2.76 -0.22 9.86
CA THR A 350 3.16 0.85 10.80
C THR A 350 4.17 0.28 11.78
N PHE A 351 5.30 0.96 11.96
CA PHE A 351 6.39 0.51 12.82
C PHE A 351 6.50 1.37 14.07
N PHE A 352 6.77 0.73 15.20
CA PHE A 352 7.18 1.38 16.44
C PHE A 352 8.43 0.71 16.98
N LEU A 353 9.39 1.51 17.43
CA LEU A 353 10.56 1.04 18.14
C LEU A 353 10.44 1.49 19.60
N ILE A 354 10.53 0.54 20.53
CA ILE A 354 10.32 0.74 21.95
C ILE A 354 11.58 0.34 22.70
N ASN A 355 12.11 1.24 23.53
CA ASN A 355 13.28 0.96 24.37
C ASN A 355 12.90 0.18 25.64
N LYS A 356 13.90 -0.21 26.42
CA LYS A 356 13.74 -0.99 27.66
C LYS A 356 12.90 -0.27 28.73
N GLU A 357 12.88 1.06 28.71
CA GLU A 357 12.05 1.89 29.59
C GLU A 357 10.56 1.92 29.20
N GLY A 358 10.23 1.31 28.06
CA GLY A 358 8.90 1.25 27.48
C GLY A 358 8.51 2.53 26.73
N GLU A 359 9.47 3.33 26.27
CA GLU A 359 9.25 4.59 25.55
C GLU A 359 9.39 4.39 24.04
N PHE A 360 8.56 5.09 23.26
CA PHE A 360 8.73 5.13 21.82
C PHE A 360 9.98 5.94 21.43
N VAL A 361 10.92 5.30 20.73
CA VAL A 361 12.14 5.92 20.20
C VAL A 361 12.12 6.07 18.68
N TYR A 362 11.15 5.44 18.00
CA TYR A 362 10.85 5.62 16.57
C TYR A 362 9.39 5.23 16.27
N LYS A 363 8.78 5.90 15.29
CA LYS A 363 7.47 5.59 14.72
C LYS A 363 7.47 5.92 13.22
N SER A 364 6.92 5.03 12.39
CA SER A 364 6.61 5.35 10.99
C SER A 364 5.33 4.67 10.49
N GLU A 365 4.53 5.39 9.71
CA GLU A 365 3.50 4.79 8.84
C GLU A 365 4.18 4.53 7.49
N GLY A 366 4.36 3.26 7.12
CA GLY A 366 5.20 2.82 6.01
C GLY A 366 6.58 2.31 6.44
N PHE A 367 7.26 1.59 5.54
CA PHE A 367 8.59 1.04 5.75
C PHE A 367 9.69 1.94 5.18
N PHE A 368 10.57 2.45 6.05
CA PHE A 368 11.70 3.31 5.68
C PHE A 368 13.00 2.69 6.22
N ARG A 369 13.63 1.83 5.41
CA ARG A 369 14.77 0.98 5.82
C ARG A 369 15.91 1.75 6.51
N VAL A 370 16.37 2.84 5.90
CA VAL A 370 17.51 3.62 6.40
C VAL A 370 17.18 4.24 7.77
N GLU A 371 16.03 4.89 7.88
CA GLU A 371 15.61 5.56 9.12
C GLU A 371 15.41 4.56 10.27
N LEU A 372 14.82 3.40 9.97
CA LEU A 372 14.64 2.33 10.95
C LEU A 372 15.99 1.78 11.43
N ILE A 373 16.93 1.52 10.52
CA ILE A 373 18.27 1.03 10.89
C ILE A 373 19.01 2.07 11.76
N GLU A 374 18.99 3.35 11.37
CA GLU A 374 19.59 4.40 12.20
C GLU A 374 18.97 4.47 13.60
N ALA A 375 17.65 4.32 13.69
CA ALA A 375 16.94 4.31 14.96
C ALA A 375 17.32 3.09 15.81
N ILE A 376 17.49 1.91 15.20
CA ILE A 376 17.95 0.70 15.88
C ILE A 376 19.36 0.88 16.41
N GLU A 377 20.32 1.25 15.56
CA GLU A 377 21.74 1.39 15.92
C GLU A 377 21.99 2.46 16.97
N LYS A 378 21.12 3.47 17.04
CA LYS A 378 21.21 4.54 18.06
C LYS A 378 20.68 4.12 19.44
N ASN A 379 19.82 3.10 19.52
CA ASN A 379 19.11 2.71 20.74
C ASN A 379 19.42 1.29 21.23
N LEU A 380 20.23 0.53 20.49
CA LEU A 380 20.95 -0.64 21.00
C LEU A 380 22.21 -0.19 21.75
#